data_AF-A0A1B6DN61-F1
#
_entry.id   AF-A0A1B6DN61-F1
#
_cell.length_a   1.000
_cell.length_b   1.000
_cell.length_c   1.000
_cell.angle_alpha   90.00
_cell.angle_beta   90.00
_cell.angle_gamma   90.00
#
_symmetry.space_group_name_H-M   'P 1'
#
loop_
_entity.id
_entity.type
_entity.pdbx_description
1 polymer ?
#
loop_
_entity_poly.entity_id
_entity_poly.type
_entity_poly.pdbx_seq_one_letter_code
_entity_poly.pdbx_strand_id
1 'polypeptide(L)'
;MEKVGKLEQRLLSLQTAHALRCSTCHPLLTRLQDLERRLTQLLEERSLHLQELTHMKQEALEAAISEKDAHLALLEVSGLRTIHHAKEAESLKADRKRLMERLKQETEQNMRLLEEYSSLSSTNSLGECISTSPSSLTGFLQVDYDTYGEKMGSESSV
;
A
#
# COMPACT_ATOMS: atom_id res chain seq x y z
N MET A 1 -17.06 -26.51 34.66
CA MET A 1 -16.68 -25.69 33.49
C MET A 1 -15.16 -25.51 33.36
N GLU A 2 -14.42 -25.11 34.39
CA GLU A 2 -12.97 -24.84 34.29
C GLU A 2 -12.10 -26.01 33.77
N LYS A 3 -12.44 -27.25 34.15
CA LYS A 3 -11.73 -28.46 33.66
C LYS A 3 -11.92 -28.70 32.16
N VAL A 4 -13.08 -28.33 31.62
CA VAL A 4 -13.39 -28.47 30.18
C VAL A 4 -12.55 -27.47 29.38
N GLY A 5 -12.49 -26.21 29.83
CA GLY A 5 -11.63 -25.20 29.19
C GLY A 5 -10.14 -25.56 29.17
N LYS A 6 -9.61 -26.17 30.25
CA LYS A 6 -8.22 -26.65 30.27
C LYS A 6 -7.97 -27.79 29.28
N LEU A 7 -8.96 -28.64 29.04
CA LEU A 7 -8.84 -29.73 28.07
C LEU A 7 -8.94 -29.21 26.63
N GLU A 8 -9.83 -28.25 26.38
CA GLU A 8 -9.95 -27.56 25.09
C GLU A 8 -8.63 -26.86 24.71
N GLN A 9 -8.03 -26.13 25.64
CA GLN A 9 -6.74 -25.47 25.43
C GLN A 9 -5.61 -26.47 25.09
N ARG A 10 -5.59 -27.63 25.76
CA ARG A 10 -4.61 -28.71 25.48
C ARG A 10 -4.84 -29.39 24.14
N LEU A 11 -6.10 -29.57 23.75
CA LEU A 11 -6.44 -30.13 22.46
C LEU A 11 -5.96 -29.22 21.33
N LEU A 12 -6.22 -27.91 21.46
CA LEU A 12 -5.76 -26.90 20.51
C LEU A 12 -4.22 -26.88 20.39
N SER A 13 -3.50 -26.87 21.51
CA SER A 13 -2.03 -26.85 21.47
C SER A 13 -1.45 -28.10 20.80
N LEU A 14 -2.03 -29.27 21.04
CA LEU A 14 -1.64 -30.52 20.38
C LEU A 14 -1.95 -30.50 18.88
N GLN A 15 -3.11 -29.97 18.48
CA GLN A 15 -3.50 -29.86 17.07
C GLN A 15 -2.57 -28.92 16.31
N THR A 16 -2.25 -27.75 16.85
CA THR A 16 -1.28 -26.82 16.25
C THR A 16 0.09 -27.46 16.12
N ALA A 17 0.57 -28.10 17.19
CA ALA A 17 1.84 -28.80 17.17
C ALA A 17 1.88 -29.96 16.16
N HIS A 18 0.75 -30.64 15.94
CA HIS A 18 0.61 -31.68 14.93
C HIS A 18 0.62 -31.10 13.51
N ALA A 19 -0.14 -30.03 13.24
CA ALA A 19 -0.19 -29.39 11.93
C ALA A 19 1.19 -28.88 11.48
N LEU A 20 1.99 -28.35 12.41
CA LEU A 20 3.36 -27.90 12.14
C LEU A 20 4.34 -29.05 11.83
N ARG A 21 4.08 -30.26 12.31
CA ARG A 21 4.94 -31.45 12.10
C ARG A 21 4.41 -32.41 11.04
N CYS A 22 3.15 -32.26 10.63
CA CYS A 22 2.52 -33.11 9.63
C CYS A 22 3.13 -32.82 8.26
N SER A 23 3.61 -33.86 7.58
CA SER A 23 4.30 -33.76 6.29
C SER A 23 3.42 -33.20 5.16
N THR A 24 2.10 -33.27 5.29
CA THR A 24 1.14 -32.68 4.33
C THR A 24 0.71 -31.27 4.74
N CYS A 25 0.51 -31.01 6.03
CA CYS A 25 0.06 -29.70 6.51
C CYS A 25 1.20 -28.67 6.51
N HIS A 26 2.42 -29.06 6.91
CA HIS A 26 3.55 -28.15 7.02
C HIS A 26 3.88 -27.41 5.70
N PRO A 27 4.03 -28.09 4.54
CA PRO A 27 4.30 -27.40 3.28
C PRO A 27 3.16 -26.46 2.85
N LEU A 28 1.91 -26.81 3.14
CA LEU A 28 0.75 -25.98 2.83
C LEU A 28 0.73 -24.72 3.70
N LEU A 29 1.03 -24.84 5.00
CA LEU A 29 1.15 -23.71 5.92
C LEU A 29 2.28 -22.76 5.50
N THR A 30 3.46 -23.28 5.18
CA THR A 30 4.57 -22.45 4.65
C THR A 30 4.17 -21.74 3.37
N ARG A 31 3.48 -22.44 2.45
CA ARG A 31 3.02 -21.84 1.21
C ARG A 31 1.99 -20.73 1.44
N LEU A 32 1.08 -20.92 2.40
CA LEU A 32 0.12 -19.88 2.79
C LEU A 32 0.84 -18.66 3.35
N GLN A 33 1.78 -18.85 4.27
CA GLN A 33 2.59 -17.76 4.83
C GLN A 33 3.37 -17.00 3.75
N ASP A 34 3.95 -17.70 2.79
CA ASP A 34 4.63 -17.08 1.65
C ASP A 34 3.69 -16.26 0.76
N LEU A 35 2.48 -16.76 0.53
CA LEU A 35 1.46 -16.06 -0.27
C LEU A 35 0.91 -14.84 0.48
N GLU A 36 0.67 -14.94 1.79
CA GLU A 36 0.25 -13.84 2.64
C GLU A 36 1.31 -12.73 2.66
N ARG A 37 2.59 -13.10 2.87
CA ARG A 37 3.70 -12.14 2.81
C ARG A 37 3.78 -11.44 1.46
N ARG A 38 3.68 -12.18 0.35
CA ARG A 38 3.70 -11.60 -1.00
C ARG A 38 2.50 -10.70 -1.26
N LEU A 39 1.32 -11.08 -0.76
CA LEU A 39 0.12 -10.26 -0.89
C LEU A 39 0.30 -8.93 -0.16
N THR A 40 0.79 -8.96 1.09
CA THR A 40 1.08 -7.74 1.86
C THR A 40 2.08 -6.84 1.13
N GLN A 41 3.19 -7.42 0.63
CA GLN A 41 4.18 -6.67 -0.17
C GLN A 41 3.55 -6.02 -1.41
N LEU A 42 2.76 -6.76 -2.19
CA LEU A 42 2.10 -6.23 -3.39
C LEU A 42 1.07 -5.13 -3.06
N LEU A 43 0.39 -5.23 -1.91
CA LEU A 43 -0.54 -4.20 -1.46
C LEU A 43 0.21 -2.92 -1.05
N GLU A 44 1.34 -3.03 -0.35
CA GLU A 44 2.21 -1.90 -0.01
C GLU A 44 2.79 -1.24 -1.26
N GLU A 45 3.35 -2.02 -2.19
CA GLU A 45 3.86 -1.53 -3.47
C GLU A 45 2.77 -0.81 -4.28
N ARG A 46 1.57 -1.40 -4.37
CA ARG A 46 0.43 -0.78 -5.04
C ARG A 46 0.05 0.55 -4.39
N SER A 47 0.04 0.61 -3.06
CA SER A 47 -0.27 1.82 -2.31
C SER A 47 0.74 2.93 -2.62
N LEU A 48 2.03 2.60 -2.56
CA LEU A 48 3.12 3.53 -2.86
C LEU A 48 3.05 4.04 -4.30
N HIS A 49 2.89 3.15 -5.29
CA HIS A 49 2.78 3.57 -6.70
C HIS A 49 1.57 4.46 -6.96
N LEU A 50 0.43 4.20 -6.30
CA LEU A 50 -0.75 5.06 -6.43
C LEU A 50 -0.48 6.45 -5.83
N GLN A 51 0.18 6.52 -4.67
CA GLN A 51 0.58 7.79 -4.06
C GLN A 51 1.52 8.59 -4.97
N GLU A 52 2.53 7.93 -5.54
CA GLU A 52 3.48 8.55 -6.47
C GLU A 52 2.79 9.06 -7.75
N LEU A 53 1.90 8.26 -8.34
CA LEU A 53 1.14 8.65 -9.53
C LEU A 53 0.28 9.90 -9.27
N THR A 54 -0.39 9.94 -8.12
CA THR A 54 -1.20 11.11 -7.76
C THR A 54 -0.33 12.35 -7.51
N HIS A 55 0.81 12.19 -6.85
CA HIS A 55 1.78 13.28 -6.65
C HIS A 55 2.29 13.83 -7.98
N MET A 56 2.77 12.97 -8.88
CA MET A 56 3.27 13.39 -10.20
C MET A 56 2.19 14.11 -11.01
N LYS A 57 0.93 13.68 -10.90
CA LYS A 57 -0.19 14.33 -11.58
C LYS A 57 -0.46 15.73 -11.02
N GLN A 58 -0.38 15.91 -9.70
CA GLN A 58 -0.49 17.23 -9.06
C GLN A 58 0.66 18.15 -9.49
N GLU A 59 1.91 17.67 -9.41
CA GLU A 59 3.09 18.42 -9.83
C GLU A 59 3.01 18.83 -11.31
N ALA A 60 2.56 17.95 -12.20
CA ALA A 60 2.39 18.27 -13.61
C ALA A 60 1.34 19.36 -13.85
N LEU A 61 0.24 19.35 -13.09
CA LEU A 61 -0.80 20.39 -13.17
C LEU A 61 -0.28 21.73 -12.63
N GLU A 62 0.43 21.72 -11.51
CA GLU A 62 1.06 22.92 -10.92
C GLU A 62 2.12 23.51 -11.85
N ALA A 63 2.96 22.67 -12.44
CA ALA A 63 3.96 23.09 -13.42
C ALA A 63 3.31 23.74 -14.64
N ALA A 64 2.24 23.14 -15.18
CA ALA A 64 1.51 23.72 -16.31
C ALA A 64 0.85 25.06 -15.95
N ILE A 65 0.32 25.22 -14.73
CA ILE A 65 -0.21 26.50 -14.23
C ILE A 65 0.91 27.53 -14.13
N SER A 66 2.04 27.17 -13.52
CA SER A 66 3.21 28.03 -13.37
C SER A 66 3.76 28.49 -14.72
N GLU A 67 3.77 27.60 -15.72
CA GLU A 67 4.10 27.95 -17.11
C GLU A 67 3.14 29.04 -17.64
N LYS A 68 1.82 28.86 -17.49
CA LYS A 68 0.85 29.89 -17.93
C LYS A 68 1.05 31.22 -17.21
N ASP A 69 1.36 31.20 -15.91
CA ASP A 69 1.63 32.42 -15.14
C ASP A 69 2.93 33.12 -15.58
N ALA A 70 3.98 32.36 -15.91
CA ALA A 70 5.21 32.90 -16.48
C ALA A 70 4.96 33.57 -17.84
N HIS A 71 4.15 32.95 -18.70
CA HIS A 71 3.76 33.55 -19.99
C HIS A 71 2.94 34.83 -19.80
N LEU A 72 2.00 34.86 -18.84
CA LEU A 72 1.24 36.06 -18.51
C LEU A 72 2.16 37.18 -18.01
N ALA A 73 3.08 36.87 -17.10
CA ALA A 73 4.05 37.85 -16.60
C ALA A 73 4.94 38.41 -17.72
N LEU A 74 5.36 37.56 -18.67
CA LEU A 74 6.13 37.99 -19.83
C LEU A 74 5.33 38.97 -20.71
N LEU A 75 4.05 38.68 -20.98
CA LEU A 75 3.18 39.59 -21.73
C LEU A 75 2.98 40.91 -21.00
N GLU A 76 2.84 40.89 -19.67
CA GLU A 76 2.69 42.10 -18.85
C GLU A 76 3.94 42.98 -18.89
N VAL A 77 5.13 42.39 -18.81
CA VAL A 77 6.41 43.12 -18.82
C VAL A 77 6.82 43.56 -20.23
N SER A 78 6.40 42.86 -21.28
CA SER A 78 6.74 43.22 -22.67
C SER A 78 6.25 44.62 -23.08
N GLY A 79 5.26 45.19 -22.37
CA GLY A 79 4.74 46.54 -22.63
C GLY A 79 4.01 46.71 -23.96
N LEU A 80 3.91 45.64 -24.77
CA LEU A 80 3.27 45.64 -26.08
C LEU A 80 1.75 45.51 -25.93
N ARG A 81 1.03 46.61 -26.15
CA ARG A 81 -0.43 46.63 -26.12
C ARG A 81 -1.03 46.46 -27.50
N THR A 82 -0.83 45.28 -28.09
CA THR A 82 -1.50 44.90 -29.34
C THR A 82 -2.78 44.12 -29.05
N ILE A 83 -3.72 44.16 -29.99
CA ILE A 83 -4.94 43.32 -29.94
C ILE A 83 -4.58 41.83 -29.86
N HIS A 84 -3.47 41.44 -30.49
CA HIS A 84 -2.96 40.07 -30.42
C HIS A 84 -2.54 39.69 -28.99
N HIS A 85 -1.73 40.50 -28.33
CA HIS A 85 -1.31 40.24 -26.94
C HIS A 85 -2.49 40.21 -25.96
N ALA A 86 -3.51 41.05 -26.18
CA ALA A 86 -4.73 41.02 -25.37
C ALA A 86 -5.48 39.68 -25.51
N LYS A 87 -5.67 39.20 -26.75
CA LYS A 87 -6.30 37.90 -27.02
C LYS A 87 -5.50 36.73 -26.47
N GLU A 88 -4.18 36.78 -26.62
CA GLU A 88 -3.28 35.77 -26.08
C GLU A 88 -3.35 35.71 -24.55
N ALA A 89 -3.34 36.86 -23.88
CA ALA A 89 -3.50 36.94 -22.43
C ALA A 89 -4.87 36.42 -21.96
N GLU A 90 -5.95 36.71 -22.69
CA GLU A 90 -7.28 36.15 -22.40
C GLU A 90 -7.30 34.63 -22.53
N SER A 91 -6.70 34.08 -23.58
CA SER A 91 -6.57 32.63 -23.79
C SER A 91 -5.78 31.98 -22.65
N LEU A 92 -4.62 32.53 -22.30
CA LEU A 92 -3.78 32.03 -21.21
C LEU A 92 -4.51 32.06 -19.86
N LYS A 93 -5.29 33.11 -19.58
CA LYS A 93 -6.13 33.18 -18.37
C LYS A 93 -7.22 32.12 -18.36
N ALA A 94 -7.87 31.86 -19.49
CA ALA A 94 -8.88 30.82 -19.62
C ALA A 94 -8.30 29.42 -19.41
N ASP A 95 -7.12 29.15 -19.99
CA ASP A 95 -6.42 27.88 -19.84
C ASP A 95 -5.92 27.68 -18.40
N ARG A 96 -5.33 28.71 -17.78
CA ARG A 96 -4.94 28.67 -16.37
C ARG A 96 -6.13 28.34 -15.47
N LYS A 97 -7.28 29.00 -15.69
CA LYS A 97 -8.51 28.72 -14.93
C LYS A 97 -8.95 27.27 -15.08
N ARG A 98 -8.89 26.72 -16.29
CA ARG A 98 -9.21 25.31 -16.55
C ARG A 98 -8.24 24.37 -15.82
N LEU A 99 -6.95 24.66 -15.81
CA LEU A 99 -5.94 23.87 -15.10
C LEU A 99 -6.13 23.93 -13.58
N MET A 100 -6.42 25.11 -13.03
CA MET A 100 -6.73 25.27 -11.59
C MET A 100 -7.98 24.47 -11.19
N GLU A 101 -9.02 24.47 -12.02
CA GLU A 101 -10.22 23.66 -11.76
C GLU A 101 -9.90 22.16 -11.79
N ARG A 102 -9.05 21.71 -12.74
CA ARG A 102 -8.58 20.32 -12.78
C ARG A 102 -7.77 19.95 -11.54
N LEU A 103 -6.86 20.82 -11.10
CA LEU A 103 -6.06 20.59 -9.89
C LEU A 103 -6.94 20.48 -8.64
N LYS A 104 -7.97 21.33 -8.53
CA LYS A 104 -8.95 21.27 -7.45
C LYS A 104 -9.71 19.93 -7.46
N GLN A 105 -10.22 19.52 -8.62
CA GLN A 105 -10.91 18.24 -8.77
C GLN A 105 -10.00 17.06 -8.42
N GLU A 106 -8.74 17.10 -8.83
CA GLU A 106 -7.77 16.06 -8.51
C GLU A 106 -7.50 15.96 -7.01
N THR A 107 -7.35 17.11 -6.35
CA THR A 107 -7.11 17.17 -4.91
C THR A 107 -8.30 16.62 -4.13
N GLU A 108 -9.53 16.95 -4.56
CA GLU A 108 -10.75 16.41 -3.96
C GLU A 108 -10.88 14.90 -4.18
N GLN A 109 -10.58 14.41 -5.38
CA GLN A 109 -10.58 12.98 -5.67
C GLN A 109 -9.55 12.22 -4.83
N ASN A 110 -8.35 12.77 -4.65
CA ASN A 110 -7.31 12.18 -3.81
C ASN A 110 -7.79 12.05 -2.35
N MET A 111 -8.35 13.11 -1.77
CA MET A 111 -8.87 13.04 -0.39
C MET A 111 -9.94 11.96 -0.23
N ARG A 112 -10.88 11.85 -1.17
CA ARG A 112 -11.92 10.80 -1.16
C ARG A 112 -11.33 9.40 -1.22
N LEU A 113 -10.32 9.19 -2.07
CA LEU A 113 -9.65 7.90 -2.19
C LEU A 113 -8.89 7.56 -0.89
N LEU A 114 -8.21 8.54 -0.28
CA LEU A 114 -7.50 8.33 0.99
C LEU A 114 -8.44 7.93 2.13
N GLU A 115 -9.63 8.52 2.18
CA GLU A 115 -10.70 8.14 3.12
C GLU A 115 -11.17 6.70 2.87
N GLU A 116 -11.39 6.32 1.61
CA GLU A 116 -11.79 4.95 1.22
C GLU A 116 -10.72 3.92 1.63
N TYR A 117 -9.45 4.18 1.36
CA TYR A 117 -8.36 3.27 1.75
C TYR A 117 -8.17 3.15 3.27
N SER A 118 -8.35 4.24 4.01
CA SER A 118 -8.29 4.23 5.49
C SER A 118 -9.45 3.43 6.11
N SER A 119 -10.60 3.41 5.45
CA SER A 119 -11.73 2.57 5.87
C SER A 119 -11.49 1.09 5.59
N LEU A 120 -10.81 0.76 4.48
CA LEU A 120 -10.45 -0.61 4.09
C LEU A 120 -9.30 -1.19 4.94
N SER A 121 -8.36 -0.38 5.39
CA SER A 121 -7.33 -0.82 6.34
C SER A 121 -7.92 -1.22 7.70
N SER A 122 -9.06 -0.63 8.08
CA SER A 122 -9.80 -1.03 9.29
C SER A 122 -10.50 -2.38 9.10
N THR A 123 -10.98 -2.68 7.88
CA THR A 123 -11.61 -3.98 7.56
C THR A 123 -10.62 -5.09 7.26
N ASN A 124 -9.39 -4.77 6.84
CA ASN A 124 -8.33 -5.77 6.64
C ASN A 124 -7.74 -6.31 7.96
N SER A 125 -8.14 -5.75 9.11
CA SER A 125 -7.92 -6.39 10.42
C SER A 125 -8.89 -7.54 10.72
N LEU A 126 -9.94 -7.74 9.89
CA LEU A 126 -10.80 -8.93 9.93
C LEU A 126 -10.21 -10.08 9.07
N GLY A 127 -8.94 -10.38 9.27
CA GLY A 127 -8.39 -11.72 9.03
C GLY A 127 -8.67 -12.68 10.20
N GLU A 128 -9.35 -12.21 11.26
CA GLU A 128 -9.57 -12.97 12.48
C GLU A 128 -11.05 -12.91 12.91
N CYS A 129 -11.90 -13.69 12.25
CA CYS A 129 -13.12 -14.26 12.86
C CYS A 129 -13.77 -15.34 11.97
N ILE A 130 -13.10 -16.49 11.80
CA ILE A 130 -13.85 -17.74 12.00
C ILE A 130 -14.00 -17.84 13.51
N SER A 131 -15.20 -17.55 13.98
CA SER A 131 -15.60 -17.66 15.37
C SER A 131 -15.42 -19.07 15.90
N THR A 132 -14.30 -19.33 16.54
CA THR A 132 -14.19 -20.11 17.78
C THR A 132 -13.03 -19.54 18.60
N SER A 133 -13.28 -18.44 19.31
CA SER A 133 -12.39 -17.99 20.40
C SER A 133 -12.63 -18.86 21.65
N PRO A 134 -11.76 -18.86 22.68
CA PRO A 134 -10.64 -17.94 22.93
C PRO A 134 -9.34 -18.66 23.38
N SER A 135 -8.13 -18.28 22.97
CA SER A 135 -7.44 -17.09 23.48
C SER A 135 -6.00 -17.09 22.93
N SER A 136 -5.55 -15.94 22.44
CA SER A 136 -4.14 -15.58 22.21
C SER A 136 -3.36 -16.26 21.08
N LEU A 137 -3.79 -16.08 19.83
CA LEU A 137 -2.92 -16.29 18.65
C LEU A 137 -2.38 -14.98 18.05
N THR A 138 -2.53 -13.85 18.74
CA THR A 138 -1.99 -12.54 18.33
C THR A 138 -0.51 -12.33 18.69
N GLY A 139 0.35 -13.35 18.65
CA GLY A 139 1.76 -13.12 19.02
C GLY A 139 2.83 -14.15 18.71
N PHE A 140 2.62 -15.14 17.84
CA PHE A 140 3.62 -16.21 17.70
C PHE A 140 3.78 -16.78 16.29
N LEU A 141 4.06 -15.95 15.30
CA LEU A 141 4.77 -16.39 14.09
C LEU A 141 5.80 -15.36 13.63
N GLN A 142 6.53 -14.79 14.59
CA GLN A 142 7.86 -14.26 14.32
C GLN A 142 8.85 -15.20 14.98
N VAL A 143 9.09 -16.32 14.32
CA VAL A 143 10.27 -17.13 14.61
C VAL A 143 11.30 -16.69 13.60
N ASP A 144 12.11 -15.71 14.02
CA ASP A 144 13.37 -15.42 13.36
C ASP A 144 14.21 -16.72 13.39
N TYR A 145 14.45 -17.30 12.21
CA TYR A 145 15.48 -18.32 12.03
C TYR A 145 16.50 -17.80 11.02
N ASP A 146 17.30 -16.85 11.49
CA ASP A 146 18.61 -16.59 10.91
C ASP A 146 19.55 -17.75 11.24
N THR A 147 20.32 -18.15 10.21
CA THR A 147 21.67 -18.72 10.32
C THR A 147 21.79 -20.11 10.96
N TYR A 148 22.05 -21.13 10.15
CA TYR A 148 23.25 -21.97 10.24
C TYR A 148 23.51 -22.64 8.89
N GLY A 149 24.48 -22.11 8.15
CA GLY A 149 25.24 -22.89 7.19
C GLY A 149 26.33 -23.63 7.94
N GLU A 150 26.32 -24.96 7.92
CA GLU A 150 27.49 -25.77 8.27
C GLU A 150 27.66 -26.92 7.27
N LYS A 151 28.72 -26.75 6.47
CA LYS A 151 29.66 -27.75 5.97
C LYS A 151 29.37 -29.22 6.34
N MET A 152 29.11 -30.02 5.32
CA MET A 152 29.60 -31.40 5.24
C MET A 152 30.64 -31.39 4.12
N GLY A 153 31.93 -31.63 4.35
CA GLY A 153 32.48 -32.61 5.27
C GLY A 153 32.59 -33.93 4.51
N SER A 154 33.65 -34.01 3.73
CA SER A 154 34.18 -35.14 2.97
C SER A 154 34.44 -36.40 3.80
N GLU A 155 34.62 -37.52 3.08
CA GLU A 155 34.89 -38.93 3.47
C GLU A 155 33.61 -39.80 3.39
N SER A 156 33.53 -40.91 2.64
CA SER A 156 34.55 -41.90 2.27
C SER A 156 34.09 -42.77 1.07
N SER A 157 35.06 -43.10 0.21
CA SER A 157 35.28 -44.37 -0.51
C SER A 157 34.23 -44.92 -1.50
N VAL A 158 34.55 -44.87 -2.80
CA VAL A 158 35.01 -46.02 -3.62
C VAL A 158 36.07 -45.51 -4.60
#